data_AF-A0A7Y3K769-F1
#
_entry.id   AF-A0A7Y3K769-F1
#
_cell.length_a   1.000
_cell.length_b   1.000
_cell.length_c   1.000
_cell.angle_alpha   90.00
_cell.angle_beta   90.00
_cell.angle_gamma   90.00
#
_symmetry.space_group_name_H-M   'P 1'
#
loop_
_entity.id
_entity.type
_entity.pdbx_description
1 polymer ?
#
loop_
_entity_poly.entity_id
_entity_poly.type
_entity_poly.pdbx_seq_one_letter_code
_entity_poly.pdbx_strand_id
1 'polypeptide(L)'
;MNASRPHRKNAKAAQVPALPHSLIGPGGRAVALEAAIKTGNLKRLRRIEGQVRGLYQMVQQERYCADILVQVAAVQQALRAVSRELWKNHLQHCVSHALQAGGRPAKAVSEELMRLSRLWQ
;
A
#
# COMPACT_ATOMS: atom_id res chain seq x y z
N MET A 1 -22.54 -54.92 -15.12
CA MET A 1 -23.35 -54.06 -14.24
C MET A 1 -22.44 -52.98 -13.66
N ASN A 2 -22.70 -51.75 -14.08
CA ASN A 2 -21.92 -50.54 -13.79
C ASN A 2 -22.46 -49.86 -12.51
N ALA A 3 -21.58 -49.39 -11.64
CA ALA A 3 -21.86 -48.22 -10.77
C ALA A 3 -20.54 -47.64 -10.23
N SER A 4 -20.03 -46.68 -10.98
CA SER A 4 -18.94 -45.76 -10.68
C SER A 4 -19.08 -45.02 -9.33
N ARG A 5 -17.94 -44.82 -8.65
CA ARG A 5 -17.79 -43.90 -7.51
C ARG A 5 -18.14 -42.45 -7.91
N PRO A 6 -18.79 -41.66 -7.04
CA PRO A 6 -19.14 -40.29 -7.38
C PRO A 6 -17.91 -39.38 -7.32
N HIS A 7 -17.63 -38.72 -8.44
CA HIS A 7 -16.71 -37.60 -8.55
C HIS A 7 -17.10 -36.48 -7.57
N ARG A 8 -16.15 -36.08 -6.71
CA ARG A 8 -16.21 -34.84 -5.93
C ARG A 8 -16.23 -33.68 -6.93
N LYS A 9 -17.39 -33.06 -7.09
CA LYS A 9 -17.63 -31.97 -8.06
C LYS A 9 -16.75 -30.76 -7.71
N ASN A 10 -16.10 -30.22 -8.73
CA ASN A 10 -15.27 -29.01 -8.74
C ASN A 10 -15.90 -27.87 -7.93
N ALA A 11 -15.17 -27.39 -6.92
CA ALA A 11 -15.39 -26.06 -6.36
C ALA A 11 -15.08 -25.05 -7.47
N LYS A 12 -16.12 -24.51 -8.11
CA LYS A 12 -15.97 -23.40 -9.06
C LYS A 12 -15.22 -22.28 -8.34
N ALA A 13 -14.04 -21.93 -8.85
CA ALA A 13 -13.39 -20.69 -8.49
C ALA A 13 -14.42 -19.57 -8.66
N ALA A 14 -14.78 -18.91 -7.57
CA ALA A 14 -15.66 -17.76 -7.61
C ALA A 14 -15.01 -16.74 -8.54
N GLN A 15 -15.64 -16.51 -9.69
CA GLN A 15 -15.20 -15.52 -10.66
C GLN A 15 -15.19 -14.16 -9.97
N VAL A 16 -14.02 -13.66 -9.61
CA VAL A 16 -13.87 -12.31 -9.09
C VAL A 16 -14.27 -11.36 -10.23
N PRO A 17 -15.25 -10.47 -10.05
CA PRO A 17 -15.70 -9.60 -11.12
C PRO A 17 -14.52 -8.76 -11.60
N ALA A 18 -14.26 -8.79 -12.91
CA ALA A 18 -13.19 -8.03 -13.53
C ALA A 18 -13.40 -6.54 -13.23
N LEU A 19 -12.63 -6.00 -12.30
CA LEU A 19 -12.63 -4.58 -12.01
C LEU A 19 -12.26 -3.81 -13.28
N PRO A 20 -12.94 -2.68 -13.57
CA PRO A 20 -12.60 -1.89 -14.73
C PRO A 20 -11.12 -1.48 -14.61
N HIS A 21 -10.40 -1.67 -15.71
CA HIS A 21 -8.96 -1.45 -15.88
C HIS A 21 -8.55 0.03 -15.69
N SER A 22 -9.47 0.88 -15.25
CA SER A 22 -9.27 2.27 -14.83
C SER A 22 -8.89 2.42 -13.34
N LEU A 23 -8.79 1.32 -12.57
CA LEU A 23 -8.57 1.38 -11.12
C LEU A 23 -7.13 1.12 -10.65
N ILE A 24 -6.23 0.68 -11.53
CA ILE A 24 -4.82 0.40 -11.16
C ILE A 24 -3.93 1.34 -11.99
N GLY A 25 -3.52 2.45 -11.37
CA GLY A 25 -2.72 3.51 -11.96
C GLY A 25 -2.84 4.83 -11.18
N PRO A 26 -2.02 5.86 -11.52
CA PRO A 26 -2.09 7.17 -10.90
C PRO A 26 -3.52 7.76 -10.95
N GLY A 27 -4.03 8.23 -9.80
CA GLY A 27 -5.39 8.77 -9.67
C GLY A 27 -6.49 7.72 -9.48
N GLY A 28 -6.17 6.43 -9.55
CA GLY A 28 -7.10 5.33 -9.24
C GLY A 28 -7.41 5.19 -7.74
N ARG A 29 -8.46 4.43 -7.42
CA ARG A 29 -8.78 4.05 -6.03
C ARG A 29 -8.23 2.66 -5.71
N ALA A 30 -7.75 2.48 -4.48
CA ALA A 30 -7.34 1.17 -4.00
C ALA A 30 -8.50 0.17 -4.09
N VAL A 31 -8.21 -1.04 -4.57
CA VAL A 31 -9.18 -2.15 -4.64
C VAL A 31 -9.77 -2.44 -3.27
N ALA A 32 -8.92 -2.44 -2.24
CA ALA A 32 -9.33 -2.46 -0.85
C ALA A 32 -8.29 -1.72 0.01
N LEU A 33 -8.74 -1.18 1.14
CA LEU A 33 -7.89 -0.66 2.19
C LEU A 33 -8.41 -1.18 3.53
N GLU A 34 -7.65 -2.07 4.15
CA GLU A 34 -8.06 -2.69 5.42
C GLU A 34 -8.30 -1.63 6.50
N ALA A 35 -9.40 -1.76 7.26
CA ALA A 35 -9.81 -0.76 8.24
C ALA A 35 -8.74 -0.51 9.31
N ALA A 36 -8.03 -1.57 9.72
CA ALA A 36 -6.92 -1.49 10.66
C ALA A 36 -5.74 -0.68 10.09
N ILE A 37 -5.36 -0.95 8.84
CA ILE A 37 -4.29 -0.21 8.13
C ILE A 37 -4.70 1.26 7.94
N LYS A 38 -5.93 1.53 7.51
CA LYS A 38 -6.48 2.89 7.37
C LYS A 38 -6.38 3.66 8.69
N THR A 39 -6.94 3.10 9.75
CA THR A 39 -7.03 3.76 11.06
C THR A 39 -5.65 3.94 11.68
N GLY A 40 -4.78 2.93 11.59
CA GLY A 40 -3.40 2.98 12.06
C GLY A 40 -2.59 4.04 11.35
N ASN A 41 -2.65 4.09 10.02
CA ASN A 41 -1.93 5.09 9.23
C ASN A 41 -2.46 6.51 9.46
N LEU A 42 -3.78 6.72 9.58
CA LEU A 42 -4.33 8.03 9.92
C LEU A 42 -3.82 8.53 11.28
N LYS A 43 -3.71 7.65 12.29
CA LYS A 43 -3.11 8.00 13.60
C LYS A 43 -1.63 8.36 13.47
N ARG A 44 -0.84 7.59 12.71
CA ARG A 44 0.59 7.87 12.48
C ARG A 44 0.78 9.19 11.73
N LEU A 45 -0.01 9.44 10.69
CA LEU A 45 0.04 10.66 9.89
C LEU A 45 -0.30 11.89 10.73
N ARG A 46 -1.32 11.82 11.60
CA ARG A 46 -1.62 12.91 12.55
C ARG A 46 -0.45 13.22 13.49
N ARG A 47 0.30 12.20 13.93
CA ARG A 47 1.51 12.40 14.74
C ARG A 47 2.63 13.04 13.92
N ILE A 48 2.85 12.58 12.69
CA ILE A 48 3.85 13.11 11.76
C ILE A 48 3.58 14.59 11.47
N GLU A 49 2.32 14.97 11.24
CA GLU A 49 1.90 16.37 11.07
C GLU A 49 2.35 17.23 12.27
N GLY A 50 2.14 16.75 13.50
CA GLY A 50 2.61 17.42 14.70
C GLY A 50 4.14 17.53 14.77
N GLN A 51 4.88 16.50 14.34
CA GLN A 51 6.34 16.53 14.28
C GLN A 51 6.86 17.54 13.25
N VAL A 52 6.25 17.60 12.06
CA VAL A 52 6.61 18.57 11.01
C VAL A 52 6.33 20.00 11.47
N ARG A 53 5.20 20.23 12.15
CA ARG A 53 4.93 21.52 12.79
C ARG A 53 5.98 21.86 13.86
N GLY A 54 6.43 20.87 14.63
CA GLY A 54 7.53 21.03 15.59
C GLY A 54 8.83 21.46 14.90
N LEU A 55 9.21 20.78 13.81
CA LEU A 55 10.39 21.14 13.00
C LEU A 55 10.34 22.59 12.52
N TYR A 56 9.19 23.03 12.00
CA TYR A 56 8.99 24.41 11.57
C TYR A 56 9.26 25.41 12.71
N GLN A 57 8.79 25.12 13.93
CA GLN A 57 9.07 25.95 15.11
C GLN A 57 10.55 25.93 15.51
N MET A 58 11.20 24.76 15.46
CA MET A 58 12.63 24.65 15.80
C MET A 58 13.50 25.49 14.86
N VAL A 59 13.15 25.53 13.56
CA VAL A 59 13.86 26.36 12.57
C VAL A 59 13.59 27.84 12.80
N GLN A 60 12.33 28.25 13.05
CA GLN A 60 12.02 29.64 13.38
C GLN A 60 12.73 30.15 14.63
N GLN A 61 12.97 29.26 15.59
CA GLN A 61 13.67 29.55 16.84
C GLN A 61 15.19 29.42 16.71
N GLU A 62 15.72 29.18 15.51
CA GLU A 62 17.16 29.01 15.24
C GLU A 62 17.83 27.99 16.16
N ARG A 63 17.11 26.89 16.48
CA ARG A 63 17.64 25.84 17.36
C ARG A 63 18.86 25.16 16.75
N TYR A 64 19.66 24.55 17.61
CA TYR A 64 20.88 23.85 17.22
C TYR A 64 20.61 22.81 16.12
N CYS A 65 21.39 22.89 15.03
CA CYS A 65 21.14 22.12 13.82
C CYS A 65 21.11 20.61 14.06
N ALA A 66 21.94 20.08 14.96
CA ALA A 66 21.96 18.64 15.26
C ALA A 66 20.62 18.16 15.84
N ASP A 67 19.97 18.95 16.71
CA ASP A 67 18.66 18.62 17.28
C ASP A 67 17.58 18.57 16.19
N ILE A 68 17.61 19.55 15.27
CA ILE A 68 16.69 19.61 14.14
C ILE A 68 16.87 18.35 13.28
N LEU A 69 18.11 18.00 12.95
CA LEU A 69 18.43 16.82 12.14
C LEU A 69 17.97 15.51 12.80
N VAL A 70 18.08 15.38 14.13
CA VAL A 70 17.53 14.23 14.87
C VAL A 70 16.01 14.15 14.71
N GLN A 71 15.29 15.27 14.81
CA GLN A 71 13.84 15.29 14.62
C GLN A 71 13.44 15.01 13.15
N VAL A 72 14.22 15.48 12.17
CA VAL A 72 14.02 15.14 10.75
C VAL A 72 14.15 13.63 10.54
N ALA A 73 15.19 13.00 11.10
CA ALA A 73 15.36 11.55 11.02
C ALA A 73 14.18 10.79 11.65
N ALA A 74 13.65 11.29 12.77
CA ALA A 74 12.47 10.71 13.41
C ALA A 74 11.22 10.79 12.52
N VAL A 75 11.00 11.91 11.83
CA VAL A 75 9.90 12.07 10.85
C VAL A 75 10.07 11.12 9.66
N GLN A 76 11.29 11.03 9.11
CA GLN A 76 11.58 10.11 8.00
C GLN A 76 11.29 8.66 8.39
N GLN A 77 11.68 8.23 9.60
CA GLN A 77 11.41 6.87 10.07
C GLN A 77 9.90 6.62 10.26
N ALA A 78 9.16 7.61 10.75
CA ALA A 78 7.71 7.52 10.90
C ALA A 78 7.01 7.41 9.53
N LEU A 79 7.44 8.18 8.52
CA LEU A 79 6.95 8.08 7.14
C LEU A 79 7.26 6.71 6.53
N ARG A 80 8.49 6.19 6.71
CA ARG A 80 8.86 4.83 6.29
C ARG A 80 7.94 3.76 6.89
N ALA A 81 7.49 3.93 8.13
CA ALA A 81 6.54 3.02 8.75
C ALA A 81 5.16 3.06 8.09
N VAL A 82 4.63 4.25 7.79
CA VAL A 82 3.37 4.40 7.04
C VAL A 82 3.47 3.73 5.67
N SER A 83 4.58 3.96 4.96
CA SER A 83 4.81 3.37 3.65
C SER A 83 4.82 1.85 3.68
N ARG A 84 5.48 1.22 4.66
CA ARG A 84 5.49 -0.26 4.79
C ARG A 84 4.08 -0.83 4.93
N GLU A 85 3.23 -0.21 5.74
CA GLU A 85 1.84 -0.66 5.91
C GLU A 85 1.01 -0.50 4.63
N LEU A 86 1.19 0.61 3.89
CA LEU A 86 0.52 0.83 2.61
C LEU A 86 1.01 -0.14 1.52
N TRP A 87 2.32 -0.41 1.48
CA TRP A 87 2.92 -1.40 0.59
C TRP A 87 2.34 -2.79 0.85
N LYS A 88 2.27 -3.21 2.11
CA LYS A 88 1.65 -4.48 2.50
C LYS A 88 0.21 -4.59 1.99
N ASN A 89 -0.61 -3.56 2.22
CA ASN A 89 -1.99 -3.52 1.71
C ASN A 89 -2.04 -3.59 0.17
N HIS A 90 -1.18 -2.82 -0.52
CA HIS A 90 -1.13 -2.79 -1.99
C HIS A 90 -0.78 -4.16 -2.58
N LEU A 91 0.22 -4.84 -2.02
CA LEU A 91 0.59 -6.20 -2.42
C LEU A 91 -0.54 -7.20 -2.19
N GLN A 92 -1.20 -7.12 -1.03
CA GLN A 92 -2.27 -8.05 -0.66
C GLN A 92 -3.52 -7.91 -1.53
N HIS A 93 -3.89 -6.69 -1.90
CA HIS A 93 -5.18 -6.41 -2.55
C HIS A 93 -5.02 -6.04 -4.03
N CYS A 94 -4.39 -4.89 -4.32
CA CYS A 94 -4.31 -4.37 -5.68
C CYS A 94 -3.48 -5.28 -6.60
N VAL A 95 -2.32 -5.74 -6.13
CA VAL A 95 -1.43 -6.61 -6.91
C VAL A 95 -2.04 -8.00 -7.06
N SER A 96 -2.48 -8.64 -5.97
CA SER A 96 -3.13 -9.95 -6.05
C SER A 96 -4.31 -9.95 -7.02
N HIS A 97 -5.14 -8.91 -7.00
CA HIS A 97 -6.28 -8.79 -7.90
C HIS A 97 -5.85 -8.60 -9.37
N ALA A 98 -4.84 -7.77 -9.64
CA ALA A 98 -4.30 -7.57 -10.98
C ALA A 98 -3.68 -8.86 -11.56
N LEU A 99 -2.95 -9.62 -10.73
CA LEU A 99 -2.35 -10.89 -11.13
C LEU A 99 -3.42 -11.95 -11.43
N GLN A 100 -4.50 -12.01 -10.65
CA GLN A 100 -5.65 -12.91 -10.92
C GLN A 100 -6.37 -12.56 -12.22
N ALA A 101 -6.50 -11.26 -12.55
CA ALA A 101 -7.09 -10.82 -13.81
C ALA A 101 -6.21 -11.16 -15.04
N GLY A 102 -4.90 -11.29 -14.86
CA GLY A 102 -3.95 -11.62 -15.92
C GLY A 102 -3.80 -10.52 -16.97
N GLY A 103 -3.12 -10.84 -18.09
CA GLY A 103 -3.04 -9.96 -19.26
C GLY A 103 -2.48 -8.56 -18.99
N ARG A 104 -3.19 -7.53 -19.47
CA ARG A 104 -2.75 -6.12 -19.32
C ARG A 104 -2.72 -5.64 -17.87
N PRO A 105 -3.72 -5.89 -17.00
CA PRO A 105 -3.65 -5.54 -15.58
C PRO A 105 -2.39 -6.06 -14.87
N ALA A 106 -2.02 -7.33 -15.10
CA ALA A 106 -0.84 -7.94 -14.50
C ALA A 106 0.47 -7.26 -14.95
N LYS A 107 0.57 -6.86 -16.23
CA LYS A 107 1.71 -6.08 -16.74
C LYS A 107 1.75 -4.66 -16.17
N ALA A 108 0.61 -3.98 -16.11
CA ALA A 108 0.53 -2.62 -15.59
C ALA A 108 0.98 -2.55 -14.12
N VAL A 109 0.52 -3.50 -13.30
CA VAL A 109 0.91 -3.51 -11.89
C VAL A 109 2.37 -3.89 -11.69
N SER A 110 2.95 -4.77 -12.53
CA SER A 110 4.36 -5.14 -12.39
C SER A 110 5.28 -3.97 -12.75
N GLU A 111 4.96 -3.21 -13.80
CA GLU A 111 5.63 -1.96 -14.16
C GLU A 111 5.50 -0.91 -13.03
N GLU A 112 4.32 -0.80 -12.43
CA GLU A 112 4.08 0.06 -11.27
C GLU A 112 5.00 -0.32 -10.10
N LEU A 113 5.09 -1.60 -9.74
CA LEU A 113 5.95 -2.07 -8.64
C LEU A 113 7.43 -1.76 -8.91
N MET A 114 7.92 -1.99 -10.13
CA MET A 114 9.31 -1.66 -10.52
C MET A 114 9.58 -0.15 -10.53
N ARG A 115 8.58 0.67 -10.81
CA ARG A 115 8.70 2.13 -10.71
C ARG A 115 8.73 2.57 -9.25
N LEU A 116 7.82 2.07 -8.43
CA LEU A 116 7.70 2.46 -7.03
C LEU A 116 8.89 1.96 -6.19
N SER A 117 9.48 0.80 -6.49
CA SER A 117 10.65 0.28 -5.77
C SER A 117 11.88 1.20 -5.85
N ARG A 118 11.99 1.99 -6.92
CA ARG A 118 13.08 2.97 -7.10
C ARG A 118 12.95 4.21 -6.20
N LEU A 119 11.76 4.48 -5.66
CA LEU A 119 11.56 5.60 -4.72
C LEU A 119 12.07 5.31 -3.31
N TRP A 120 12.50 4.06 -3.05
CA TRP A 120 12.89 3.58 -1.72
C TRP A 120 14.33 3.03 -1.65
N GLN A 121 15.18 3.41 -2.61
CA GLN A 121 16.64 3.30 -2.53
C GLN A 121 17.20 4.55 -1.84
#